data_AF-A0A6J6H2R1-F1
#
_entry.id   AF-A0A6J6H2R1-F1
#
_cell.length_a   1.000
_cell.length_b   1.000
_cell.length_c   1.000
_cell.angle_alpha   90.00
_cell.angle_beta   90.00
_cell.angle_gamma   90.00
#
_symmetry.space_group_name_H-M   'P 1'
#
loop_
_entity.id
_entity.type
_entity.pdbx_description
1 polymer ?
#
loop_
_entity_poly.entity_id
_entity_poly.type
_entity_poly.pdbx_seq_one_letter_code
_entity_poly.pdbx_strand_id
1 'polypeptide(L)'
;MPVVSLAGNSVKSVEGSNLQFSYNGTIADQDGKKLLGTDGRKILVNSRGLLLNPAGDLLLDRKGQGVRIPENGKIVDGNSKEILSLTGKALTISSTNKTIAIKIGGKEILAPNGKAVRVALNGQLFDSSGLQILTENGNPIFVDSLKKSLVDSAGGAIKVGAGQKIVDKIRPISPPKLPKGIFPTVSDLFL
;
A
#
# COMPACT_ATOMS: atom_id res chain seq x y z
N MET A 1 -8.31 15.75 -14.22
CA MET A 1 -9.24 15.96 -13.08
C MET A 1 -8.44 15.93 -11.79
N PRO A 2 -8.54 16.92 -10.89
CA PRO A 2 -7.75 16.94 -9.66
C PRO A 2 -8.20 15.85 -8.68
N VAL A 3 -7.26 15.33 -7.91
CA VAL A 3 -7.54 14.49 -6.74
C VAL A 3 -7.78 15.43 -5.55
N VAL A 4 -8.87 15.22 -4.81
CA VAL A 4 -9.20 16.01 -3.62
C VAL A 4 -9.16 15.16 -2.36
N SER A 5 -8.80 15.79 -1.25
CA SER A 5 -8.82 15.20 0.09
C SER A 5 -10.26 15.05 0.58
N LEU A 6 -10.45 14.39 1.73
CA LEU A 6 -11.75 14.32 2.39
C LEU A 6 -12.34 15.70 2.74
N ALA A 7 -11.49 16.71 2.93
CA ALA A 7 -11.90 18.09 3.18
C ALA A 7 -12.22 18.88 1.89
N GLY A 8 -12.08 18.26 0.71
CA GLY A 8 -12.32 18.89 -0.59
C GLY A 8 -11.14 19.69 -1.16
N ASN A 9 -10.02 19.75 -0.43
CA ASN A 9 -8.83 20.46 -0.89
C ASN A 9 -8.02 19.63 -1.89
N SER A 10 -7.32 20.28 -2.80
CA SER A 10 -6.45 19.60 -3.77
C SER A 10 -5.32 18.86 -3.06
N VAL A 11 -5.15 17.57 -3.38
CA VAL A 11 -4.05 16.75 -2.87
C VAL A 11 -2.78 17.09 -3.64
N LYS A 12 -1.65 17.22 -2.93
CA LYS A 12 -0.35 17.52 -3.53
C LYS A 12 0.66 16.40 -3.28
N SER A 13 1.68 16.33 -4.13
CA SER A 13 2.86 15.52 -3.87
C SER A 13 3.70 16.19 -2.80
N VAL A 14 4.74 15.50 -2.31
CA VAL A 14 5.67 16.11 -1.35
C VAL A 14 6.49 17.27 -1.94
N GLU A 15 6.56 17.36 -3.27
CA GLU A 15 7.14 18.51 -3.99
C GLU A 15 6.15 19.67 -4.16
N GLY A 16 4.89 19.50 -3.74
CA GLY A 16 3.85 20.53 -3.87
C GLY A 16 3.08 20.50 -5.19
N SER A 17 3.37 19.56 -6.10
CA SER A 17 2.64 19.41 -7.36
C SER A 17 1.24 18.84 -7.12
N ASN A 18 0.21 19.45 -7.70
CA ASN A 18 -1.16 18.95 -7.58
C ASN A 18 -1.31 17.57 -8.24
N LEU A 19 -1.93 16.63 -7.53
CA LEU A 19 -2.24 15.30 -8.05
C LEU A 19 -3.46 15.38 -8.96
N GLN A 20 -3.37 14.72 -10.12
CA GLN A 20 -4.45 14.60 -11.08
C GLN A 20 -4.65 13.16 -11.53
N PHE A 21 -5.91 12.79 -11.75
CA PHE A 21 -6.27 11.58 -12.48
C PHE A 21 -5.81 11.70 -13.93
N SER A 22 -4.99 10.73 -14.34
CA SER A 22 -4.63 10.51 -15.74
C SER A 22 -5.61 9.56 -16.41
N TYR A 23 -5.65 9.59 -17.75
CA TYR A 23 -6.61 8.84 -18.55
C TYR A 23 -6.58 7.32 -18.35
N ASN A 24 -5.46 6.76 -17.85
CA ASN A 24 -5.29 5.33 -17.60
C ASN A 24 -5.63 4.91 -16.16
N GLY A 25 -6.31 5.76 -15.38
CA GLY A 25 -6.69 5.49 -14.00
C GLY A 25 -5.55 5.59 -12.98
N THR A 26 -4.37 6.10 -13.38
CA THR A 26 -3.25 6.37 -12.46
C THR A 26 -3.15 7.85 -12.13
N ILE A 27 -2.24 8.20 -11.22
CA ILE A 27 -2.00 9.59 -10.82
C ILE A 27 -0.76 10.18 -11.48
N ALA A 28 -0.91 11.42 -11.96
CA ALA A 28 0.15 12.25 -12.51
C ALA A 28 0.12 13.64 -11.86
N ASP A 29 1.15 14.43 -12.06
CA ASP A 29 1.12 15.86 -11.77
C ASP A 29 0.42 16.65 -12.90
N GLN A 30 0.36 17.97 -12.72
CA GLN A 30 -0.23 18.91 -13.68
C GLN A 30 0.47 18.93 -15.05
N ASP A 31 1.73 18.50 -15.12
CA ASP A 31 2.53 18.43 -16.33
C ASP A 31 2.45 17.05 -17.00
N GLY A 32 1.62 16.14 -16.46
CA GLY A 32 1.44 14.78 -16.95
C GLY A 32 2.55 13.81 -16.54
N LYS A 33 3.47 14.22 -15.65
CA LYS A 33 4.50 13.34 -15.12
C LYS A 33 3.91 12.34 -14.15
N LYS A 34 4.25 11.06 -14.32
CA LYS A 34 3.74 9.98 -13.47
C LYS A 34 4.26 10.12 -12.04
N LEU A 35 3.36 9.96 -11.08
CA LEU A 35 3.68 9.92 -9.66
C LEU A 35 3.68 8.49 -9.15
N LEU A 36 4.69 8.14 -8.35
CA LEU A 36 4.90 6.80 -7.81
C LEU A 36 4.95 6.83 -6.28
N GLY A 37 4.56 5.70 -5.68
CA GLY A 37 4.76 5.47 -4.26
C GLY A 37 6.23 5.22 -3.93
N THR A 38 6.57 5.24 -2.64
CA THR A 38 7.91 4.88 -2.15
C THR A 38 8.29 3.41 -2.44
N ASP A 39 7.31 2.58 -2.82
CA ASP A 39 7.50 1.22 -3.36
C ASP A 39 7.81 1.17 -4.86
N GLY A 40 7.80 2.32 -5.54
CA GLY A 40 7.95 2.47 -6.99
C GLY A 40 6.75 1.99 -7.79
N ARG A 41 5.60 1.73 -7.15
CA ARG A 41 4.38 1.30 -7.85
C ARG A 41 3.54 2.50 -8.25
N LYS A 42 2.73 2.28 -9.29
CA LYS A 42 1.68 3.21 -9.71
C LYS A 42 0.68 3.41 -8.57
N ILE A 43 0.25 4.65 -8.39
CA ILE A 43 -0.75 4.99 -7.39
C ILE A 43 -2.14 4.87 -8.01
N LEU A 44 -2.99 4.13 -7.30
CA LEU A 44 -4.43 4.11 -7.52
C LEU A 44 -5.07 4.82 -6.31
N VAL A 45 -5.96 5.74 -6.59
CA VAL A 45 -6.67 6.52 -5.59
C VAL A 45 -8.08 6.77 -6.10
N ASN A 46 -9.05 6.94 -5.21
CA ASN A 46 -10.39 7.38 -5.60
C ASN A 46 -10.52 8.91 -5.54
N SER A 47 -11.69 9.43 -5.94
CA SER A 47 -11.99 10.87 -5.96
C SER A 47 -11.89 11.56 -4.60
N ARG A 48 -11.80 10.82 -3.49
CA ARG A 48 -11.73 11.32 -2.12
C ARG A 48 -10.33 11.20 -1.50
N GLY A 49 -9.31 10.85 -2.29
CA GLY A 49 -7.93 10.75 -1.83
C GLY A 49 -7.62 9.46 -1.04
N LEU A 50 -8.51 8.46 -1.08
CA LEU A 50 -8.25 7.13 -0.50
C LEU A 50 -7.49 6.26 -1.49
N LEU A 51 -6.41 5.63 -1.01
CA LEU A 51 -5.59 4.73 -1.81
C LEU A 51 -6.32 3.42 -2.09
N LEU A 52 -6.09 2.89 -3.28
CA LEU A 52 -6.65 1.62 -3.72
C LEU A 52 -5.53 0.60 -3.97
N ASN A 53 -5.84 -0.67 -3.77
CA ASN A 53 -5.00 -1.76 -4.21
C ASN A 53 -5.16 -1.97 -5.74
N PRO A 54 -4.31 -2.78 -6.39
CA PRO A 54 -4.44 -3.11 -7.81
C PRO A 54 -5.75 -3.80 -8.21
N ALA A 55 -6.49 -4.37 -7.26
CA ALA A 55 -7.81 -4.95 -7.48
C ALA A 55 -8.95 -3.91 -7.45
N GLY A 56 -8.66 -2.66 -7.06
CA GLY A 56 -9.64 -1.57 -6.95
C GLY A 56 -10.28 -1.42 -5.58
N ASP A 57 -9.97 -2.28 -4.61
CA ASP A 57 -10.44 -2.15 -3.23
C ASP A 57 -9.61 -1.12 -2.46
N LEU A 58 -10.14 -0.63 -1.34
CA LEU A 58 -9.41 0.25 -0.44
C LEU A 58 -8.11 -0.42 0.03
N LEU A 59 -7.01 0.33 -0.05
CA LEU A 59 -5.76 -0.07 0.56
C LEU A 59 -5.86 0.15 2.07
N LEU A 60 -5.93 -0.94 2.83
CA LEU A 60 -6.18 -0.90 4.27
C LEU A 60 -4.88 -0.82 5.08
N ASP A 61 -4.92 -0.07 6.16
CA ASP A 61 -3.89 -0.05 7.19
C ASP A 61 -3.96 -1.29 8.10
N ARG A 62 -3.06 -1.34 9.08
CA ARG A 62 -2.98 -2.44 10.05
C ARG A 62 -4.27 -2.64 10.86
N LYS A 63 -5.07 -1.60 11.05
CA LYS A 63 -6.35 -1.62 11.79
C LYS A 63 -7.55 -1.87 10.87
N GLY A 64 -7.33 -2.10 9.57
CA GLY A 64 -8.39 -2.31 8.60
C GLY A 64 -9.06 -1.03 8.11
N GLN A 65 -8.47 0.15 8.34
CA GLN A 65 -9.02 1.42 7.87
C GLN A 65 -8.34 1.84 6.56
N GLY A 66 -9.06 2.55 5.70
CA GLY A 66 -8.53 3.02 4.42
C GLY A 66 -7.41 4.04 4.58
N VAL A 67 -6.29 3.80 3.90
CA VAL A 67 -5.14 4.72 3.86
C VAL A 67 -5.43 5.85 2.87
N ARG A 68 -4.97 7.06 3.20
CA ARG A 68 -5.28 8.26 2.41
C ARG A 68 -4.07 9.16 2.20
N ILE A 69 -4.19 10.01 1.19
CA ILE A 69 -3.22 11.04 0.85
C ILE A 69 -3.82 12.40 1.25
N PRO A 70 -3.32 13.05 2.31
CA PRO A 70 -3.67 14.41 2.66
C PRO A 70 -2.90 15.41 1.78
N GLU A 71 -3.21 16.69 1.94
CA GLU A 71 -2.71 17.80 1.11
C GLU A 71 -1.18 17.95 1.10
N ASN A 72 -0.48 17.40 2.08
CA ASN A 72 0.98 17.48 2.20
C ASN A 72 1.73 16.33 1.47
N GLY A 73 1.00 15.40 0.82
CA GLY A 73 1.59 14.29 0.07
C GLY A 73 2.21 13.16 0.90
N LYS A 74 2.14 13.25 2.23
CA LYS A 74 2.58 12.20 3.15
C LYS A 74 1.43 11.27 3.49
N ILE A 75 1.63 9.99 3.30
CA ILE A 75 0.56 9.01 3.49
C ILE A 75 0.20 8.86 4.96
N VAL A 76 -1.11 8.85 5.24
CA VAL A 76 -1.64 8.68 6.59
C VAL A 76 -2.60 7.50 6.68
N ASP A 77 -2.61 6.88 7.86
CA ASP A 77 -3.55 5.83 8.23
C ASP A 77 -4.98 6.36 8.43
N GLY A 78 -5.92 5.48 8.75
CA GLY A 78 -7.31 5.87 8.99
C GLY A 78 -7.51 6.85 10.16
N ASN A 79 -6.53 6.95 11.06
CA ASN A 79 -6.52 7.86 12.20
C ASN A 79 -5.73 9.15 11.94
N SER A 80 -5.36 9.42 10.68
CA SER A 80 -4.57 10.60 10.29
C SER A 80 -3.10 10.58 10.75
N LYS A 81 -2.58 9.42 11.17
CA LYS A 81 -1.18 9.28 11.56
C LYS A 81 -0.32 8.94 10.35
N GLU A 82 0.81 9.63 10.18
CA GLU A 82 1.76 9.33 9.11
C GLU A 82 2.21 7.86 9.16
N ILE A 83 2.16 7.19 8.02
CA ILE A 83 2.70 5.85 7.86
C ILE A 83 4.19 5.99 7.56
N LEU A 84 5.02 5.38 8.41
CA LEU A 84 6.46 5.52 8.38
C LEU A 84 7.13 4.23 7.91
N SER A 85 8.19 4.37 7.15
CA SER A 85 9.16 3.31 6.87
C SER A 85 9.93 2.90 8.13
N LEU A 86 10.68 1.79 8.07
CA LEU A 86 11.55 1.37 9.18
C LEU A 86 12.58 2.45 9.58
N THR A 87 13.03 3.28 8.63
CA THR A 87 13.96 4.38 8.93
C THR A 87 13.26 5.57 9.60
N GLY A 88 11.95 5.50 9.85
CA GLY A 88 11.16 6.60 10.42
C GLY A 88 10.79 7.71 9.43
N LYS A 89 11.08 7.52 8.14
CA LYS A 89 10.66 8.47 7.10
C LYS A 89 9.24 8.15 6.66
N ALA A 90 8.40 9.18 6.50
CA ALA A 90 7.05 9.02 5.99
C ALA A 90 7.06 8.37 4.61
N LEU A 91 6.06 7.55 4.34
CA LEU A 91 5.77 7.07 3.00
C LEU A 91 5.06 8.19 2.24
N THR A 92 5.44 8.37 0.98
CA THR A 92 5.08 9.56 0.20
C THR A 92 4.75 9.19 -1.24
N ILE A 93 4.14 10.13 -1.95
CA ILE A 93 3.94 10.07 -3.40
C ILE A 93 4.78 11.17 -4.04
N SER A 94 5.57 10.79 -5.04
CA SER A 94 6.52 11.67 -5.71
C SER A 94 6.82 11.17 -7.12
N SER A 95 7.19 12.11 -8.01
CA SER A 95 7.72 11.78 -9.34
C SER A 95 9.19 11.32 -9.31
N THR A 96 9.85 11.44 -8.16
CA THR A 96 11.28 11.11 -7.95
C THR A 96 11.47 9.92 -7.02
N ASN A 97 10.37 9.35 -6.50
CA ASN A 97 10.43 8.20 -5.60
C ASN A 97 11.16 7.04 -6.26
N LYS A 98 12.17 6.54 -5.56
CA LYS A 98 12.87 5.29 -5.87
C LYS A 98 12.45 4.23 -4.86
N THR A 99 12.44 2.98 -5.30
CA THR A 99 12.10 1.84 -4.43
C THR A 99 13.05 1.77 -3.25
N ILE A 100 12.50 1.81 -2.04
CA ILE A 100 13.28 1.67 -0.81
C ILE A 100 13.41 0.18 -0.47
N ALA A 101 14.64 -0.34 -0.46
CA ALA A 101 14.92 -1.66 0.08
C ALA A 101 14.76 -1.66 1.60
N ILE A 102 14.09 -2.67 2.15
CA ILE A 102 13.88 -2.81 3.58
C ILE A 102 15.12 -3.42 4.23
N LYS A 103 15.72 -2.68 5.17
CA LYS A 103 16.90 -3.13 5.90
C LYS A 103 16.64 -3.18 7.40
N ILE A 104 17.07 -4.26 8.06
CA ILE A 104 17.07 -4.41 9.52
C ILE A 104 18.50 -4.79 9.93
N GLY A 105 19.07 -4.05 10.89
CA GLY A 105 20.48 -4.23 11.27
C GLY A 105 21.47 -4.01 10.12
N GLY A 106 21.14 -3.11 9.18
CA GLY A 106 21.98 -2.79 8.02
C GLY A 106 21.90 -3.80 6.86
N LYS A 107 21.23 -4.94 7.04
CA LYS A 107 21.09 -5.98 6.00
C LYS A 107 19.72 -5.92 5.35
N GLU A 108 19.68 -6.14 4.04
CA GLU A 108 18.44 -6.19 3.27
C GLU A 108 17.62 -7.44 3.62
N ILE A 109 16.31 -7.25 3.74
CA ILE A 109 15.36 -8.31 4.03
C ILE A 109 14.80 -8.86 2.73
N LEU A 110 14.80 -10.18 2.64
CA LEU A 110 14.33 -10.92 1.48
C LEU A 110 12.98 -11.56 1.80
N ALA A 111 12.11 -11.58 0.79
CA ALA A 111 10.88 -12.33 0.82
C ALA A 111 11.20 -13.84 0.82
N PRO A 112 10.23 -14.70 1.18
CA PRO A 112 10.40 -16.16 1.17
C PRO A 112 10.95 -16.72 -0.16
N ASN A 113 10.62 -16.09 -1.30
CA ASN A 113 11.11 -16.44 -2.63
C ASN A 113 12.52 -15.91 -2.95
N GLY A 114 13.21 -15.30 -1.99
CA GLY A 114 14.55 -14.72 -2.14
C GLY A 114 14.59 -13.36 -2.84
N LYS A 115 13.45 -12.79 -3.24
CA LYS A 115 13.40 -11.45 -3.84
C LYS A 115 13.42 -10.36 -2.77
N ALA A 116 13.88 -9.16 -3.15
CA ALA A 116 13.84 -8.00 -2.26
C ALA A 116 12.41 -7.68 -1.77
N VAL A 117 12.29 -7.34 -0.49
CA VAL A 117 11.05 -6.85 0.12
C VAL A 117 10.89 -5.35 -0.14
N ARG A 118 9.65 -4.96 -0.43
CA ARG A 118 9.21 -3.56 -0.58
C ARG A 118 8.10 -3.27 0.42
N VAL A 119 7.98 -2.01 0.82
CA VAL A 119 6.91 -1.51 1.69
C VAL A 119 5.91 -0.73 0.87
N ALA A 120 4.67 -1.21 0.80
CA ALA A 120 3.59 -0.47 0.17
C ALA A 120 3.20 0.75 1.01
N LEU A 121 2.42 1.66 0.44
CA LEU A 121 2.02 2.91 1.10
C LEU A 121 1.21 2.74 2.39
N ASN A 122 0.60 1.56 2.61
CA ASN A 122 -0.05 1.21 3.88
C ASN A 122 0.90 0.62 4.95
N GLY A 123 2.19 0.55 4.65
CA GLY A 123 3.19 -0.08 5.52
C GLY A 123 3.26 -1.60 5.40
N GLN A 124 2.45 -2.24 4.56
CA GLN A 124 2.47 -3.69 4.35
C GLN A 124 3.66 -4.10 3.49
N LEU A 125 4.21 -5.30 3.77
CA LEU A 125 5.29 -5.88 3.00
C LEU A 125 4.80 -6.64 1.77
N PHE A 126 5.48 -6.38 0.67
CA PHE A 126 5.33 -7.09 -0.58
C PHE A 126 6.69 -7.51 -1.10
N ASP A 127 6.73 -8.51 -1.97
CA ASP A 127 7.92 -8.76 -2.76
C ASP A 127 8.06 -7.74 -3.91
N SER A 128 9.24 -7.73 -4.52
CA SER A 128 9.53 -6.89 -5.69
C SER A 128 8.64 -7.17 -6.91
N SER A 129 7.92 -8.29 -6.93
CA SER A 129 7.05 -8.71 -8.04
C SER A 129 5.59 -8.31 -7.88
N GLY A 130 5.18 -7.78 -6.73
CA GLY A 130 3.77 -7.42 -6.52
C GLY A 130 3.05 -8.26 -5.48
N LEU A 131 3.65 -9.35 -5.01
CA LEU A 131 2.97 -10.35 -4.19
C LEU A 131 3.02 -9.97 -2.72
N GLN A 132 1.91 -10.20 -2.00
CA GLN A 132 1.82 -9.94 -0.57
C GLN A 132 2.67 -10.95 0.19
N ILE A 133 3.42 -10.46 1.19
CA ILE A 133 4.08 -11.31 2.15
C ILE A 133 3.16 -11.41 3.37
N LEU A 134 2.77 -12.64 3.69
CA LEU A 134 1.78 -12.97 4.70
C LEU A 134 2.37 -13.93 5.70
N THR A 135 1.94 -13.84 6.95
CA THR A 135 2.28 -14.83 7.96
C THR A 135 1.84 -16.24 7.55
N GLU A 136 2.34 -17.27 8.22
CA GLU A 136 1.88 -18.66 7.99
C GLU A 136 0.34 -18.82 8.06
N ASN A 137 -0.30 -18.05 8.94
CA ASN A 137 -1.74 -17.97 9.16
C ASN A 137 -2.49 -17.12 8.11
N GLY A 138 -1.77 -16.51 7.17
CA GLY A 138 -2.32 -15.70 6.09
C GLY A 138 -2.56 -14.23 6.45
N ASN A 139 -2.04 -13.74 7.58
CA ASN A 139 -2.19 -12.35 7.97
C ASN A 139 -1.14 -11.46 7.29
N PRO A 140 -1.46 -10.22 6.91
CA PRO A 140 -0.48 -9.31 6.34
C PRO A 140 0.60 -8.90 7.35
N ILE A 141 1.82 -8.71 6.83
CA ILE A 141 2.97 -8.26 7.61
C ILE A 141 3.21 -6.78 7.33
N PHE A 142 3.47 -6.00 8.38
CA PHE A 142 3.68 -4.56 8.32
C PHE A 142 5.05 -4.17 8.88
N VAL A 143 5.53 -3.00 8.48
CA VAL A 143 6.66 -2.34 9.15
C VAL A 143 6.19 -1.65 10.43
N ASP A 144 6.97 -1.78 11.50
CA ASP A 144 6.81 -1.00 12.72
C ASP A 144 8.04 -0.09 12.88
N SER A 145 7.84 1.19 12.62
CA SER A 145 8.90 2.20 12.68
C SER A 145 9.37 2.52 14.10
N LEU A 146 8.55 2.24 15.12
CA LEU A 146 8.88 2.46 16.53
C LEU A 146 9.77 1.32 17.04
N LYS A 147 9.36 0.08 16.75
CA LYS A 147 10.12 -1.12 17.10
C LYS A 147 11.31 -1.39 16.17
N LYS A 148 11.41 -0.66 15.05
CA LYS A 148 12.39 -0.91 13.98
C LYS A 148 12.37 -2.36 13.49
N SER A 149 11.19 -2.95 13.45
CA SER A 149 10.98 -4.38 13.20
C SER A 149 9.75 -4.62 12.33
N LEU A 150 9.53 -5.87 11.95
CA LEU A 150 8.36 -6.34 11.21
C LEU A 150 7.34 -6.90 12.19
N VAL A 151 6.07 -6.63 11.95
CA VAL A 151 4.97 -7.06 12.83
C VAL A 151 3.78 -7.57 12.03
N ASP A 152 2.97 -8.44 12.64
CA ASP A 152 1.65 -8.81 12.10
C ASP A 152 0.58 -7.72 12.40
N SER A 153 -0.66 -8.00 12.01
CA SER A 153 -1.81 -7.14 12.32
C SER A 153 -2.04 -6.94 13.83
N ALA A 154 -1.73 -7.92 14.68
CA ALA A 154 -1.84 -7.82 16.13
C ALA A 154 -0.64 -7.09 16.79
N GLY A 155 0.46 -6.89 16.05
CA GLY A 155 1.67 -6.23 16.52
C GLY A 155 2.70 -7.19 17.11
N GLY A 156 2.45 -8.49 16.95
CA GLY A 156 3.40 -9.55 17.23
C GLY A 156 4.58 -9.45 16.29
N ALA A 157 5.79 -9.67 16.80
CA ALA A 157 7.01 -9.54 16.02
C ALA A 157 7.13 -10.69 15.00
N ILE A 158 7.49 -10.35 13.77
CA ILE A 158 7.79 -11.33 12.72
C ILE A 158 9.28 -11.67 12.75
N LYS A 159 9.58 -12.96 12.75
CA LYS A 159 10.95 -13.46 12.72
C LYS A 159 11.52 -13.37 11.31
N VAL A 160 12.73 -12.83 11.22
CA VAL A 160 13.56 -12.91 10.02
C VAL A 160 14.55 -14.06 10.24
N GLY A 161 14.48 -15.08 9.41
CA GLY A 161 15.28 -16.29 9.51
C GLY A 161 16.69 -16.14 8.91
N ALA A 162 17.36 -17.28 8.75
CA ALA A 162 18.69 -17.34 8.15
C ALA A 162 18.71 -16.70 6.74
N GLY A 163 19.80 -16.00 6.41
CA GLY A 163 19.93 -15.30 5.13
C GLY A 163 18.98 -14.12 4.95
N GLN A 164 18.49 -13.54 6.06
CA GLN A 164 17.60 -12.36 6.06
C GLN A 164 16.25 -12.60 5.36
N LYS A 165 15.83 -13.86 5.25
CA LYS A 165 14.54 -14.23 4.67
C LYS A 165 13.44 -14.18 5.70
N ILE A 166 12.30 -13.58 5.37
CA ILE A 166 11.08 -13.71 6.16
C ILE A 166 10.63 -15.18 6.07
N VAL A 167 10.37 -15.81 7.21
CA VAL A 167 9.98 -17.23 7.30
C VAL A 167 8.47 -17.34 7.20
N ASP A 168 7.91 -17.02 6.03
CA ASP A 168 6.48 -16.82 5.85
C ASP A 168 6.02 -17.15 4.42
N LYS A 169 4.75 -16.88 4.08
CA LYS A 169 4.16 -17.22 2.78
C LYS A 169 4.05 -16.00 1.87
N ILE A 170 4.04 -16.25 0.57
CA ILE A 170 3.77 -15.23 -0.44
C ILE A 170 2.47 -15.59 -1.15
N ARG A 171 1.59 -14.61 -1.36
CA ARG A 171 0.35 -14.80 -2.12
C ARG A 171 0.10 -13.65 -3.09
N PRO A 172 -0.56 -13.89 -4.23
CA PRO A 172 -1.08 -12.81 -5.05
C PRO A 172 -2.05 -11.97 -4.23
N ILE A 173 -2.19 -10.69 -4.62
CA ILE A 173 -3.23 -9.84 -4.08
C ILE A 173 -4.56 -10.54 -4.35
N SER A 174 -5.29 -10.86 -3.28
CA SER A 174 -6.60 -11.49 -3.42
C SER A 174 -7.46 -10.61 -4.32
N PRO A 175 -8.08 -11.17 -5.39
CA PRO A 175 -9.12 -10.45 -6.11
C PRO A 175 -10.24 -10.07 -5.13
N PRO A 176 -11.07 -9.09 -5.47
CA PRO A 176 -12.19 -8.71 -4.61
C PRO A 176 -12.97 -9.98 -4.30
N LYS A 177 -13.27 -10.23 -3.02
CA LYS A 177 -14.27 -11.25 -2.71
C LYS A 177 -15.55 -10.73 -3.35
N LEU A 178 -15.93 -11.32 -4.49
CA LEU A 178 -17.27 -11.16 -5.04
C LEU A 178 -18.22 -11.34 -3.85
N PRO A 179 -19.12 -10.39 -3.60
CA PRO A 179 -20.10 -10.57 -2.54
C PRO A 179 -20.74 -11.94 -2.76
N LYS A 180 -20.77 -12.78 -1.72
CA LYS A 180 -21.59 -13.99 -1.74
C LYS A 180 -23.05 -13.55 -1.69
N GLY A 181 -23.55 -13.09 -2.83
CA GLY A 181 -24.89 -12.57 -3.03
C GLY A 181 -25.44 -13.26 -4.26
N ILE A 182 -26.25 -14.29 -3.99
CA ILE A 182 -27.40 -14.76 -4.78
C ILE A 182 -27.34 -14.30 -6.24
N PHE A 183 -26.74 -15.13 -7.10
CA PHE A 183 -27.14 -15.09 -8.50
C PHE A 183 -28.62 -15.52 -8.50
N PRO A 184 -29.57 -14.70 -8.97
CA PRO A 184 -30.88 -15.24 -9.29
C PRO A 184 -30.63 -16.34 -10.33
N THR A 185 -31.04 -17.54 -10.01
CA THR A 185 -31.13 -18.60 -11.01
C THR A 185 -32.04 -18.09 -12.13
N VAL A 186 -31.72 -18.46 -13.37
CA VAL A 186 -32.42 -18.04 -14.60
C VAL A 186 -33.94 -18.32 -14.55
N SER A 187 -34.39 -19.11 -13.59
CA SER A 187 -35.80 -19.39 -13.29
C SER A 187 -36.61 -18.22 -12.68
N ASP A 188 -35.98 -17.14 -12.18
CA ASP A 188 -36.72 -16.00 -11.59
C ASP A 188 -37.03 -14.86 -12.59
N LEU A 189 -36.73 -15.05 -13.88
CA LEU A 189 -36.95 -14.03 -14.92
C LEU A 189 -38.22 -14.23 -15.77
N PHE A 190 -39.05 -15.23 -15.42
CA PHE A 190 -40.34 -15.47 -16.06
C PHE A 190 -41.42 -15.69 -15.00
N LEU A 191 -42.05 -14.61 -14.55
CA LEU A 191 -43.43 -14.56 -14.02
C LEU A 191 -43.93 -13.11 -14.05
#